data_AF-U1X4J3-F1
#
_entry.id   AF-U1X4J3-F1
#
_cell.length_a   1.000
_cell.length_b   1.000
_cell.length_c   1.000
_cell.angle_alpha   90.00
_cell.angle_beta   90.00
_cell.angle_gamma   90.00
#
_symmetry.space_group_name_H-M   'P 1'
#
loop_
_entity.id
_entity.type
_entity.pdbx_description
1 polymer ?
#
loop_
_entity_poly.entity_id
_entity_poly.type
_entity_poly.pdbx_seq_one_letter_code
_entity_poly.pdbx_strand_id
1 'polypeptide(L)'
;MYILYTSDHVIGMVCVLMIGDRLETDILLGLNSGIKTALVLTGVTSRDALENHPISPNYVFSTIGDLLLSAESEPAPSKKV
;
A
#
# COMPACT_ATOMS: atom_id res chain seq x y z
N MET A 1 0.35 -11.06 -2.06
CA MET A 1 -0.49 -10.73 -0.90
C MET A 1 0.31 -10.78 0.41
N TYR A 2 0.53 -9.63 1.05
CA TYR A 2 1.05 -9.49 2.40
C TYR A 2 0.15 -8.56 3.22
N ILE A 3 -0.05 -8.85 4.51
CA ILE A 3 -0.80 -8.00 5.44
C ILE A 3 0.17 -7.56 6.53
N LEU A 4 0.36 -6.25 6.69
CA LEU A 4 1.14 -5.69 7.79
C LEU A 4 0.22 -5.18 8.90
N TYR A 5 0.66 -5.42 10.13
CA TYR A 5 0.00 -5.01 11.35
C TYR A 5 0.94 -4.12 12.14
N THR A 6 0.52 -2.90 12.45
CA THR A 6 1.24 -2.03 13.39
C THR A 6 0.46 -1.95 14.71
N SER A 7 1.19 -2.15 15.81
CA SER A 7 0.68 -2.03 17.17
C SER A 7 1.38 -0.85 17.84
N ASP A 8 0.80 0.35 17.75
CA ASP A 8 1.25 1.46 18.59
C ASP A 8 0.74 1.25 20.03
N HIS A 9 1.65 1.18 21.00
CA HIS A 9 1.33 0.94 22.42
C HIS A 9 0.81 2.18 23.17
N VAL A 10 0.56 3.30 22.48
CA VAL A 10 0.15 4.57 23.12
C VAL A 10 -1.33 4.89 22.87
N ILE A 11 -1.95 4.30 21.85
CA ILE A 11 -3.36 4.52 21.50
C ILE A 11 -3.85 3.24 20.84
N GLY A 12 -4.87 2.57 21.39
CA GLY A 12 -5.33 1.23 20.97
C GLY A 12 -6.00 1.18 19.59
N MET A 13 -5.34 1.70 18.56
CA MET A 13 -5.80 1.68 17.18
C MET A 13 -4.89 0.76 16.37
N VAL A 14 -5.46 -0.38 16.01
CA VAL A 14 -4.86 -1.32 15.09
C VAL A 14 -5.02 -0.76 13.68
N CYS A 15 -3.92 -0.53 12.98
CA CYS A 15 -3.96 -0.16 11.57
C CYS A 15 -3.48 -1.34 10.73
N VAL A 16 -4.31 -1.73 9.76
CA VAL A 16 -4.01 -2.79 8.79
C VAL A 16 -3.68 -2.13 7.46
N LEU A 17 -2.56 -2.54 6.86
CA LEU A 17 -2.17 -2.15 5.50
C LEU A 17 -2.12 -3.40 4.63
N MET A 18 -2.87 -3.38 3.54
CA MET A 18 -2.92 -4.46 2.56
C MET A 18 -1.93 -4.20 1.44
N ILE A 19 -0.99 -5.13 1.25
CA ILE A 19 0.12 -4.97 0.30
C ILE A 19 0.05 -6.07 -0.75
N GLY A 20 0.20 -5.68 -2.00
CA GLY A 20 0.24 -6.62 -3.10
C GLY A 20 0.84 -6.05 -4.35
N ASP A 21 0.91 -6.88 -5.37
CA ASP A 21 1.49 -6.58 -6.67
C ASP A 21 0.45 -6.58 -7.79
N ARG A 22 -0.82 -6.88 -7.48
CA ARG A 22 -1.93 -6.94 -8.43
C ARG A 22 -3.08 -6.02 -8.01
N LEU A 23 -3.54 -5.21 -8.97
CA LEU A 23 -4.63 -4.24 -8.75
C LEU A 23 -5.98 -4.90 -8.49
N GLU A 24 -6.37 -5.85 -9.33
CA GLU A 24 -7.71 -6.46 -9.33
C GLU A 24 -7.94 -7.41 -8.14
N THR A 25 -6.87 -7.90 -7.52
CA THR A 25 -6.96 -8.82 -6.39
C THR A 25 -6.59 -8.12 -5.10
N ASP A 26 -5.33 -7.75 -4.92
CA ASP A 26 -4.82 -7.28 -3.63
C ASP A 26 -5.37 -5.88 -3.31
N ILE A 27 -5.25 -4.96 -4.27
CA ILE A 27 -5.68 -3.57 -4.08
C ILE A 27 -7.20 -3.47 -4.05
N LEU A 28 -7.90 -4.12 -4.99
CA LEU A 28 -9.37 -4.10 -5.02
C LEU A 28 -9.97 -4.67 -3.73
N LEU A 29 -9.43 -5.78 -3.22
CA LEU A 29 -9.91 -6.39 -1.98
C LEU A 29 -9.68 -5.46 -0.78
N GLY A 30 -8.52 -4.82 -0.68
CA GLY A 30 -8.25 -3.87 0.40
C GLY A 30 -9.16 -2.66 0.37
N LEU A 31 -9.36 -2.05 -0.81
CA LEU A 31 -10.27 -0.92 -1.00
C LEU A 31 -11.71 -1.29 -0.64
N ASN A 32 -12.21 -2.44 -1.12
CA ASN A 32 -13.56 -2.92 -0.82
C ASN A 32 -13.75 -3.25 0.67
N SER A 33 -12.66 -3.58 1.39
CA SER A 33 -12.69 -3.87 2.83
C SER A 33 -12.48 -2.63 3.69
N GLY A 34 -12.31 -1.44 3.10
CA GLY A 34 -12.00 -0.20 3.84
C GLY A 34 -10.59 -0.18 4.43
N ILE A 35 -9.70 -1.06 3.99
CA ILE A 35 -8.31 -1.17 4.44
C ILE A 35 -7.43 -0.32 3.53
N LYS A 36 -6.42 0.35 4.10
CA LYS A 36 -5.44 1.06 3.27
C LYS A 36 -4.66 0.07 2.40
N THR A 37 -4.32 0.47 1.19
CA THR A 37 -3.64 -0.39 0.20
C THR A 37 -2.30 0.17 -0.25
N ALA A 38 -1.34 -0.72 -0.46
CA ALA A 38 -0.03 -0.39 -1.01
C ALA A 38 0.32 -1.36 -2.16
N LEU A 39 0.58 -0.82 -3.34
CA LEU A 39 1.05 -1.58 -4.50
C LEU A 39 2.58 -1.58 -4.52
N VAL A 40 3.19 -2.75 -4.67
CA VAL A 40 4.63 -2.90 -4.94
C VAL A 40 4.87 -3.25 -6.41
N LEU A 41 5.79 -2.54 -7.05
CA LEU A 41 6.09 -2.67 -8.49
C LEU A 41 7.12 -3.76 -8.80
N THR A 42 7.50 -4.60 -7.83
CA THR A 42 8.39 -5.76 -8.04
C THR A 42 7.70 -6.97 -8.65
N GLY A 43 6.36 -6.99 -8.68
CA GLY A 43 5.58 -8.14 -9.13
C GLY A 43 4.95 -7.91 -10.51
N VAL A 44 3.65 -8.21 -10.63
CA VAL A 44 2.96 -8.28 -11.93
C VAL A 44 2.54 -6.92 -12.48
N THR A 45 2.05 -6.01 -11.64
CA THR A 45 1.57 -4.70 -12.11
C THR A 45 2.76 -3.78 -12.41
N SER A 46 2.88 -3.37 -13.67
CA SER A 46 3.83 -2.33 -14.09
C SER A 46 3.26 -0.93 -13.80
N ARG A 47 4.14 0.07 -13.76
CA ARG A 47 3.72 1.47 -13.57
C ARG A 47 2.80 1.97 -14.70
N ASP A 48 3.07 1.56 -15.93
CA ASP A 48 2.23 1.87 -17.08
C ASP A 48 0.84 1.21 -16.97
N ALA A 49 0.79 -0.04 -16.52
CA ALA A 49 -0.47 -0.72 -16.25
C ALA A 49 -1.28 -0.01 -15.16
N LEU A 50 -0.62 0.49 -14.10
CA LEU A 50 -1.27 1.29 -13.06
C LEU A 50 -1.87 2.59 -13.60
N GLU A 51 -1.13 3.34 -14.42
CA GLU A 51 -1.58 4.64 -14.96
C GLU A 51 -2.81 4.50 -15.87
N ASN A 52 -2.96 3.36 -16.53
CA ASN A 52 -4.07 3.06 -17.43
C ASN A 52 -5.22 2.28 -16.76
N HIS A 53 -5.15 2.04 -15.44
CA HIS A 53 -6.14 1.23 -14.73
C HIS A 53 -7.08 2.08 -13.86
N PRO A 54 -8.39 1.75 -13.78
CA PRO A 54 -9.35 2.50 -12.96
C PRO A 54 -9.16 2.33 -11.45
N ILE A 55 -8.45 1.29 -11.02
CA ILE A 55 -8.17 1.00 -9.59
C ILE A 55 -6.89 1.73 -9.17
N SER A 56 -7.00 2.63 -8.21
CA SER A 56 -5.86 3.36 -7.64
C SER A 56 -5.56 2.90 -6.21
N PRO A 57 -4.35 2.40 -5.91
CA PRO A 57 -3.92 2.10 -4.54
C PRO A 57 -3.71 3.40 -3.74
N ASN A 58 -3.64 3.30 -2.40
CA ASN A 58 -3.33 4.47 -1.56
C ASN A 58 -1.84 4.81 -1.59
N TYR A 59 -0.98 3.81 -1.75
CA TYR A 59 0.47 3.96 -1.82
C TYR A 59 1.04 3.11 -2.96
N VAL A 60 2.14 3.58 -3.55
CA VAL A 60 2.86 2.86 -4.60
C VAL A 60 4.34 2.87 -4.23
N PHE A 61 4.93 1.68 -4.15
CA PHE A 61 6.33 1.49 -3.80
C PHE A 61 7.05 0.72 -4.91
N SER A 62 8.33 1.02 -5.10
CA SER A 62 9.13 0.31 -6.09
C SER A 62 9.47 -1.09 -5.59
N THR A 63 9.75 -1.23 -4.29
CA THR A 63 10.06 -2.50 -3.63
C THR A 63 9.37 -2.65 -2.28
N ILE A 64 9.32 -3.89 -1.76
CA ILE A 64 8.82 -4.14 -0.40
C ILE A 64 9.73 -3.54 0.68
N GLY A 65 11.03 -3.37 0.40
CA GLY A 65 11.98 -2.75 1.31
C GLY A 65 11.69 -1.26 1.54
N ASP A 66 11.11 -0.59 0.54
CA ASP A 66 10.73 0.81 0.65
C ASP A 66 9.64 1.03 1.71
N LEU A 67 8.82 0.01 2.01
CA LEU A 67 7.82 0.11 3.08
C LEU A 67 8.45 0.24 4.46
N LEU A 68 9.56 -0.46 4.72
CA LEU A 68 10.26 -0.40 6.01
C LEU A 68 10.84 0.99 6.25
N LEU A 69 11.45 1.58 5.22
CA LEU A 69 11.99 2.94 5.26
C LEU A 69 10.90 4.00 5.50
N SER A 70 9.70 3.78 4.96
CA SER A 70 8.55 4.67 5.15
C SER A 70 7.88 4.55 6.53
N ALA A 71 8.06 3.42 7.23
CA ALA A 71 7.54 3.22 8.58
C ALA A 71 8.46 3.83 9.65
N GLU A 72 9.76 3.93 9.36
CA GLU A 72 10.77 4.51 10.26
C GLU A 72 10.89 6.03 10.13
N SER A 73 10.29 6.62 9.10
CA SER A 73 10.17 8.07 8.93
C SER A 73 8.77 8.52 9.32
N GLU A 74 8.65 9.52 10.22
CA GLU A 74 7.37 10.19 10.48
C GLU A 74 6.70 10.59 9.15
N PRO A 75 5.36 10.51 9.05
CA PRO A 75 4.67 10.50 7.77
C PRO A 75 4.88 11.82 7.03
N ALA A 76 5.77 11.81 6.05
CA ALA A 76 5.97 12.93 5.14
C ALA A 76 4.74 13.04 4.21
N PRO A 77 4.06 14.20 4.16
CA PRO A 77 2.97 14.42 3.23
C PRO A 77 3.57 14.63 1.83
N SER A 78 3.44 13.65 0.93
CA SER A 78 3.86 13.80 -0.46
C SER A 78 3.23 12.69 -1.29
N LYS A 79 2.60 12.90 -2.44
CA LYS A 79 2.27 14.08 -3.25
C LYS A 79 1.12 13.59 -4.15
N LYS A 80 -0.02 14.30 -4.20
CA LYS A 80 -0.88 14.22 -5.38
C LYS A 80 -0.12 14.96 -6.49
N VAL A 81 0.27 14.25 -7.53
CA VAL A 81 0.60 14.86 -8.83
C VAL A 81 -0.69 15.45 -9.40
#